data_AF-A0A8T7I4C5-F1
#
_entry.id   AF-A0A8T7I4C5-F1
#
_cell.length_a   1.000
_cell.length_b   1.000
_cell.length_c   1.000
_cell.angle_alpha   90.00
_cell.angle_beta   90.00
_cell.angle_gamma   90.00
#
_symmetry.space_group_name_H-M   'P 1'
#
loop_
_entity.id
_entity.type
_entity.pdbx_description
1 polymer ?
#
loop_
_entity_poly.entity_id
_entity_poly.type
_entity_poly.pdbx_seq_one_letter_code
_entity_poly.pdbx_strand_id
1 'polypeptide(L)'
;MKWFPLIAITFVLFANNALAEIYKCVDSEGNRSFQDSPCPEETKEETVQIQTGSESPQREFSESLLVGKWCEYAVSLDVDGEKDTSRPATWHFKNKKEMSYTYKTKSKPKKEIFNKYSVKDNRININNPYIGNWDVESFRGLTLILAGPLGGYAHLRRGAC
;
A
#
# COMPACT_ATOMS: atom_id res chain seq x y z
N MET A 1 2.78 -69.90 5.33
CA MET A 1 3.87 -68.90 5.42
C MET A 1 3.37 -67.59 4.83
N LYS A 2 3.33 -66.56 5.70
CA LYS A 2 3.40 -65.10 5.48
C LYS A 2 2.46 -64.44 4.44
N TRP A 3 1.38 -63.86 4.96
CA TRP A 3 0.66 -62.70 4.42
C TRP A 3 1.41 -61.40 4.80
N PHE A 4 1.53 -60.46 3.87
CA PHE A 4 1.94 -59.07 4.12
C PHE A 4 0.82 -58.14 3.65
N PRO A 5 0.26 -57.27 4.50
CA PRO A 5 -0.42 -56.07 4.05
C PRO A 5 0.53 -54.88 4.11
N LEU A 6 0.71 -54.20 2.97
CA LEU A 6 1.36 -52.91 2.85
C LEU A 6 0.48 -51.84 3.52
N ILE A 7 0.92 -51.33 4.67
CA ILE A 7 0.28 -50.23 5.39
C ILE A 7 0.71 -48.93 4.71
N ALA A 8 -0.25 -48.26 4.06
CA ALA A 8 -0.09 -46.88 3.60
C ALA A 8 -0.17 -45.94 4.81
N ILE A 9 0.95 -45.29 5.13
CA ILE A 9 1.01 -44.27 6.18
C ILE A 9 0.76 -42.91 5.51
N THR A 10 -0.47 -42.40 5.64
CA THR A 10 -0.85 -41.04 5.25
C THR A 10 -0.58 -40.12 6.44
N PHE A 11 0.50 -39.34 6.40
CA PHE A 11 0.79 -38.30 7.39
C PHE A 11 -0.08 -37.08 7.08
N VAL A 12 -1.20 -36.93 7.80
CA VAL A 12 -2.01 -35.71 7.79
C VAL A 12 -1.42 -34.76 8.83
N LEU A 13 -0.71 -33.73 8.37
CA LEU A 13 -0.22 -32.63 9.18
C LEU A 13 -1.40 -31.70 9.53
N PHE A 14 -1.92 -31.82 10.75
CA PHE A 14 -2.81 -30.82 11.33
C PHE A 14 -1.99 -29.64 11.86
N ALA A 15 -2.00 -28.52 11.14
CA ALA A 15 -1.49 -27.25 11.65
C ALA A 15 -2.53 -26.66 12.62
N ASN A 16 -2.30 -26.80 13.92
CA ASN A 16 -3.04 -26.05 14.93
C ASN A 16 -2.59 -24.58 14.88
N ASN A 17 -3.46 -23.70 14.39
CA ASN A 17 -3.29 -22.25 14.53
C ASN A 17 -3.50 -21.89 16.00
N ALA A 18 -2.42 -21.79 16.76
CA ALA A 18 -2.45 -21.18 18.08
C ALA A 18 -2.73 -19.68 17.90
N LEU A 19 -3.97 -19.27 18.19
CA LEU A 19 -4.36 -17.86 18.27
C LEU A 19 -3.75 -17.29 19.55
N ALA A 20 -2.67 -16.52 19.42
CA ALA A 20 -2.12 -15.75 20.53
C ALA A 20 -3.06 -14.55 20.77
N GLU A 21 -3.84 -14.61 21.86
CA GLU A 21 -4.75 -13.54 22.28
C GLU A 21 -3.95 -12.54 23.12
N ILE A 22 -3.81 -11.29 22.64
CA ILE A 22 -3.09 -10.22 23.34
C ILE A 22 -4.11 -9.37 24.08
N TYR A 23 -4.00 -9.30 25.40
CA TYR A 23 -4.86 -8.53 26.29
C TYR A 23 -4.26 -7.16 26.55
N LYS A 24 -5.09 -6.11 26.48
CA LYS A 24 -4.71 -4.74 26.82
C LYS A 24 -5.27 -4.39 28.21
N CYS A 25 -4.39 -4.27 29.19
CA CYS A 25 -4.78 -3.98 30.57
C CYS A 25 -4.55 -2.50 30.88
N VAL A 26 -5.47 -1.92 31.65
CA VAL A 26 -5.36 -0.55 32.15
C VAL A 26 -5.38 -0.59 33.67
N ASP A 27 -4.29 -0.14 34.30
CA ASP A 27 -4.21 -0.08 35.76
C ASP A 27 -5.04 1.08 36.35
N SER A 28 -5.16 1.11 37.68
CA SER A 28 -5.88 2.15 38.42
C SER A 28 -5.29 3.56 38.26
N GLU A 29 -4.05 3.67 37.77
CA GLU A 29 -3.33 4.92 37.51
C GLU A 29 -3.48 5.37 36.03
N GLY A 30 -4.12 4.55 35.19
CA GLY A 30 -4.35 4.81 33.77
C GLY A 30 -3.20 4.37 32.85
N ASN A 31 -2.20 3.65 33.35
CA ASN A 31 -1.13 3.11 32.53
C ASN A 31 -1.64 1.89 31.75
N ARG A 32 -1.14 1.77 30.52
CA ARG A 32 -1.56 0.73 29.57
C ARG A 32 -0.44 -0.30 29.40
N SER A 33 -0.74 -1.56 29.65
CA SER A 33 0.15 -2.68 29.35
C SER A 33 -0.52 -3.65 28.36
N PHE A 34 0.30 -4.32 27.57
CA PHE A 34 -0.14 -5.38 26.66
C PHE A 34 0.52 -6.68 27.12
N GLN A 35 -0.26 -7.73 27.29
CA GLN A 35 0.21 -9.01 27.81
C GLN A 35 -0.53 -10.19 27.17
N ASP A 36 0.16 -11.32 27.07
CA ASP A 36 -0.35 -12.54 26.44
C ASP A 36 -1.17 -13.41 27.41
N SER A 37 -1.61 -12.81 28.52
CA SER A 37 -2.43 -13.45 29.56
C SER A 37 -3.54 -12.51 30.02
N PRO A 38 -4.70 -13.02 30.47
CA PRO A 38 -5.82 -12.19 30.91
C PRO A 38 -5.41 -11.15 31.95
N CYS A 39 -6.07 -10.00 31.92
CA CYS A 39 -5.78 -8.92 32.85
C CYS A 39 -6.10 -9.33 34.29
N PRO A 40 -5.26 -8.99 35.29
CA PRO A 40 -5.56 -9.29 36.69
C PRO A 40 -6.87 -8.61 37.13
N GLU A 41 -7.63 -9.26 38.02
CA GLU A 41 -9.03 -8.90 38.37
C GLU A 41 -9.24 -7.44 38.85
N GLU A 42 -8.17 -6.75 39.24
CA GLU A 42 -8.19 -5.34 39.66
C GLU A 42 -8.19 -4.35 38.48
N THR A 43 -8.15 -4.83 37.24
CA THR A 43 -8.12 -3.99 36.03
C THR A 43 -9.38 -4.17 35.17
N LYS A 44 -9.91 -3.05 34.64
CA LYS A 44 -11.10 -3.07 33.79
C LYS A 44 -10.75 -3.74 32.45
N GLU A 45 -11.43 -4.85 32.18
CA GLU A 45 -11.39 -5.54 30.92
C GLU A 45 -12.17 -4.73 29.87
N GLU A 46 -11.45 -4.01 28.99
CA GLU A 46 -12.03 -3.50 27.76
C GLU A 46 -11.79 -4.58 26.71
N THR A 47 -12.82 -5.39 26.42
CA THR A 47 -12.77 -6.41 25.37
C THR A 47 -12.58 -5.70 24.03
N VAL A 48 -11.33 -5.52 23.63
CA VAL A 48 -11.02 -5.14 22.26
C VAL A 48 -11.22 -6.41 21.44
N GLN A 49 -12.41 -6.54 20.84
CA GLN A 49 -12.57 -7.43 19.71
C GLN A 49 -11.62 -6.94 18.63
N ILE A 50 -10.42 -7.50 18.58
CA ILE A 50 -9.58 -7.40 17.40
C ILE A 50 -10.32 -8.23 16.36
N GLN A 51 -11.15 -7.55 15.57
CA GLN A 51 -11.67 -8.11 14.33
C GLN A 51 -10.46 -8.36 13.43
N THR A 52 -9.94 -9.57 13.50
CA THR A 52 -9.05 -10.13 12.49
C THR A 52 -9.85 -10.14 11.19
N GLY A 53 -9.65 -9.11 10.36
CA GLY A 53 -10.42 -8.89 9.14
C GLY A 53 -11.37 -7.70 9.17
N SER A 54 -11.08 -6.62 9.90
CA SER A 54 -11.52 -5.32 9.41
C SER A 54 -10.64 -4.97 8.21
N GLU A 55 -11.11 -5.30 7.00
CA GLU A 55 -10.93 -4.39 5.87
C GLU A 55 -11.23 -3.00 6.43
N SER A 56 -10.18 -2.24 6.75
CA SER A 56 -10.34 -0.82 6.98
C SER A 56 -11.19 -0.32 5.83
N PRO A 57 -12.26 0.47 6.03
CA PRO A 57 -13.00 1.02 4.92
C PRO A 57 -11.93 1.64 4.03
N GLN A 58 -11.69 1.05 2.86
CA GLN A 58 -10.67 1.53 1.94
C GLN A 58 -11.09 2.96 1.72
N ARG A 59 -10.36 3.92 2.30
CA ARG A 59 -10.64 5.33 2.06
C ARG A 59 -10.50 5.47 0.56
N GLU A 60 -11.63 5.69 -0.09
CA GLU A 60 -11.69 5.88 -1.52
C GLU A 60 -10.63 6.92 -1.89
N PHE A 61 -9.74 6.56 -2.80
CA PHE A 61 -8.65 7.45 -3.16
C PHE A 61 -9.26 8.71 -3.78
N SER A 62 -9.12 9.84 -3.08
CA SER A 62 -9.73 11.11 -3.48
C SER A 62 -8.70 12.07 -4.05
N GLU A 63 -9.18 12.99 -4.90
CA GLU A 63 -8.36 14.05 -5.51
C GLU A 63 -7.57 14.87 -4.47
N SER A 64 -8.17 15.14 -3.31
CA SER A 64 -7.55 15.91 -2.23
C SER A 64 -6.30 15.25 -1.65
N LEU A 65 -6.20 13.91 -1.66
CA LEU A 65 -5.03 13.19 -1.19
C LEU A 65 -3.85 13.32 -2.15
N LEU A 66 -4.14 13.51 -3.43
CA LEU A 66 -3.15 13.57 -4.51
C LEU A 66 -2.47 14.95 -4.61
N VAL A 67 -3.16 16.03 -4.21
CA VAL A 67 -2.63 17.40 -4.24
C VAL A 67 -1.27 17.49 -3.55
N GLY A 68 -0.31 18.12 -4.22
CA GLY A 68 1.07 18.27 -3.79
C GLY A 68 2.06 17.71 -4.80
N LYS A 69 3.35 17.73 -4.40
CA LYS A 69 4.43 17.16 -5.20
C LYS A 69 4.63 15.69 -4.87
N TRP A 70 4.94 14.92 -5.90
CA TRP A 70 5.29 13.51 -5.84
C TRP A 70 6.51 13.25 -6.71
N CYS A 71 7.50 12.57 -6.16
CA CYS A 71 8.66 12.10 -6.87
C CYS A 71 8.43 10.66 -7.30
N GLU A 72 8.25 10.46 -8.61
CA GLU A 72 8.41 9.16 -9.26
C GLU A 72 9.89 8.82 -9.25
N TYR A 73 10.31 7.99 -8.29
CA TYR A 73 11.71 7.67 -8.07
C TYR A 73 12.12 6.37 -8.78
N ALA A 74 11.14 5.55 -9.18
CA ALA A 74 11.39 4.32 -9.90
C ALA A 74 10.20 3.89 -10.75
N VAL A 75 10.48 3.06 -11.75
CA VAL A 75 9.49 2.24 -12.47
C VAL A 75 9.85 0.76 -12.38
N SER A 76 8.87 -0.12 -12.48
CA SER A 76 9.06 -1.58 -12.49
C SER A 76 8.07 -2.28 -13.41
N LEU A 77 8.33 -3.54 -13.76
CA LEU A 77 7.37 -4.38 -14.51
C LEU A 77 6.31 -5.00 -13.59
N ASP A 78 6.70 -5.31 -12.34
CA ASP A 78 5.85 -5.87 -11.28
C ASP A 78 5.84 -4.96 -10.05
N VAL A 79 4.78 -4.98 -9.23
CA VAL A 79 4.64 -4.12 -8.03
C VAL A 79 5.86 -4.23 -7.12
N ASP A 80 6.30 -5.46 -6.86
CA ASP A 80 7.45 -5.75 -5.99
C ASP A 80 8.72 -6.12 -6.76
N GLY A 81 8.71 -5.93 -8.09
CA GLY A 81 9.82 -6.29 -8.97
C GLY A 81 11.03 -5.36 -8.88
N GLU A 82 12.01 -5.64 -9.75
CA GLU A 82 13.19 -4.81 -9.90
C GLU A 82 12.83 -3.38 -10.32
N LYS A 83 13.47 -2.40 -9.69
CA LYS A 83 13.16 -0.97 -9.82
C LYS A 83 14.22 -0.28 -10.69
N ASP A 84 13.80 0.26 -11.84
CA ASP A 84 14.64 1.18 -12.64
C ASP A 84 14.51 2.61 -12.08
N THR A 85 15.59 3.09 -11.46
CA THR A 85 15.67 4.45 -10.87
C THR A 85 16.39 5.44 -11.79
N SER A 86 16.69 5.08 -13.05
CA SER A 86 17.56 5.86 -13.93
C SER A 86 16.92 7.14 -14.48
N ARG A 87 15.59 7.26 -14.39
CA ARG A 87 14.79 8.33 -15.00
C ARG A 87 13.72 8.85 -14.05
N PRO A 88 14.11 9.53 -12.96
CA PRO A 88 13.13 10.09 -12.02
C PRO A 88 12.32 11.21 -12.67
N ALA A 89 11.08 11.36 -12.23
CA ALA A 89 10.18 12.43 -12.64
C ALA A 89 9.41 13.01 -11.45
N THR A 90 9.10 14.30 -11.52
CA THR A 90 8.27 14.98 -10.51
C THR A 90 6.89 15.25 -11.07
N TRP A 91 5.88 14.76 -10.36
CA TRP A 91 4.49 15.07 -10.56
C TRP A 91 4.10 16.14 -9.55
N HIS A 92 3.35 17.13 -9.99
CA HIS A 92 2.82 18.18 -9.11
C HIS A 92 1.35 18.37 -9.40
N PHE A 93 0.51 17.78 -8.56
CA PHE A 93 -0.94 17.95 -8.62
C PHE A 93 -1.32 19.19 -7.83
N LYS A 94 -2.02 20.11 -8.46
CA LYS A 94 -2.47 21.37 -7.88
C LYS A 94 -3.96 21.29 -7.60
N ASN A 95 -4.43 22.22 -6.76
CA ASN A 95 -5.85 22.50 -6.62
C ASN A 95 -6.44 22.90 -7.99
N LYS A 96 -7.76 22.75 -8.15
CA LYS A 96 -8.49 23.05 -9.40
C LYS A 96 -8.13 22.15 -10.59
N LYS A 97 -7.77 20.89 -10.33
CA LYS A 97 -7.60 19.88 -11.39
C LYS A 97 -6.48 20.18 -12.39
N GLU A 98 -5.46 20.92 -11.96
CA GLU A 98 -4.27 21.22 -12.77
C GLU A 98 -3.06 20.44 -12.27
N MET A 99 -2.14 20.09 -13.16
CA MET A 99 -0.92 19.41 -12.79
C MET A 99 0.27 19.82 -13.65
N SER A 100 1.49 19.62 -13.15
CA SER A 100 2.71 19.60 -13.97
C SER A 100 3.52 18.33 -13.79
N TYR A 101 4.06 17.81 -14.88
CA TYR A 101 4.91 16.61 -14.91
C TYR A 101 6.25 17.00 -15.47
N THR A 102 7.29 16.77 -14.69
CA THR A 102 8.64 17.22 -14.99
C THR A 102 9.59 16.06 -15.01
N TYR A 103 10.27 15.87 -16.15
CA TYR A 103 11.18 14.75 -16.35
C TYR A 103 12.48 15.21 -17.01
N LYS A 104 13.53 14.42 -16.82
CA LYS A 104 14.82 14.61 -17.49
C LYS A 104 15.13 13.38 -18.32
N THR A 105 15.57 13.58 -19.55
CA THR A 105 16.18 12.50 -20.34
C THR A 105 17.70 12.64 -20.28
N LYS A 106 18.44 11.56 -20.52
CA LYS A 106 19.91 11.58 -20.50
C LYS A 106 20.53 12.65 -21.43
N SER A 107 19.80 13.02 -22.49
CA SER A 107 20.29 13.85 -23.59
C SER A 107 19.64 15.24 -23.70
N LYS A 108 18.61 15.56 -22.90
CA LYS A 108 17.89 16.83 -23.01
C LYS A 108 17.75 17.52 -21.65
N PRO A 109 17.64 18.87 -21.63
CA PRO A 109 17.31 19.59 -20.43
C PRO A 109 15.97 19.14 -19.85
N LYS A 110 15.76 19.46 -18.57
CA LYS A 110 14.51 19.23 -17.84
C LYS A 110 13.34 19.77 -18.66
N LYS A 111 12.35 18.93 -18.94
CA LYS A 111 11.11 19.32 -19.64
C LYS A 111 9.95 19.23 -18.67
N GLU A 112 9.10 20.25 -18.68
CA GLU A 112 7.88 20.31 -17.90
C GLU A 112 6.67 20.31 -18.85
N ILE A 113 5.67 19.50 -18.50
CA ILE A 113 4.40 19.39 -19.21
C ILE A 113 3.30 19.82 -18.25
N PHE A 114 2.48 20.77 -18.66
CA PHE A 114 1.29 21.19 -17.92
C PHE A 114 0.05 20.48 -18.47
N ASN A 115 -0.82 20.01 -17.58
CA ASN A 115 -2.06 19.36 -17.98
C ASN A 115 -3.18 19.56 -16.95
N LYS A 116 -4.37 19.08 -17.29
CA LYS A 116 -5.46 18.89 -16.34
C LYS A 116 -5.54 17.42 -15.95
N TYR A 117 -6.05 17.14 -14.76
CA TYR A 117 -6.29 15.79 -14.30
C TYR A 117 -7.67 15.65 -13.66
N SER A 118 -8.16 14.42 -13.54
CA SER A 118 -9.31 14.10 -12.71
C SER A 118 -9.08 12.75 -12.04
N VAL A 119 -9.67 12.56 -10.87
CA VAL A 119 -9.65 11.28 -10.16
C VAL A 119 -11.06 10.73 -10.15
N LYS A 120 -11.23 9.49 -10.61
CA LYS A 120 -12.51 8.76 -10.59
C LYS A 120 -12.22 7.27 -10.45
N ASP A 121 -12.91 6.58 -9.55
CA ASP A 121 -12.83 5.12 -9.38
C ASP A 121 -11.37 4.63 -9.22
N ASN A 122 -10.60 5.26 -8.32
CA ASN A 122 -9.17 5.00 -8.11
C ASN A 122 -8.28 5.19 -9.37
N ARG A 123 -8.77 5.89 -10.40
CA ARG A 123 -8.02 6.18 -11.62
C ARG A 123 -7.71 7.66 -11.75
N ILE A 124 -6.44 7.97 -12.00
CA ILE A 124 -5.96 9.30 -12.36
C ILE A 124 -6.04 9.43 -13.88
N ASN A 125 -6.93 10.29 -14.36
CA ASN A 125 -7.13 10.54 -15.77
C ASN A 125 -6.42 11.83 -16.18
N ILE A 126 -5.40 11.72 -17.02
CA ILE A 126 -4.62 12.81 -17.61
C ILE A 126 -4.64 12.58 -19.12
N ASN A 127 -5.46 13.35 -19.83
CA ASN A 127 -5.66 13.22 -21.28
C ASN A 127 -4.46 13.81 -22.05
N ASN A 128 -3.29 13.21 -21.85
CA ASN A 128 -2.04 13.57 -22.49
C ASN A 128 -1.31 12.31 -22.96
N PRO A 129 -0.93 12.20 -24.24
CA PRO A 129 -0.30 10.99 -24.79
C PRO A 129 1.09 10.69 -24.20
N TYR A 130 1.75 11.66 -23.57
CA TYR A 130 3.07 11.47 -22.95
C TYR A 130 3.01 11.06 -21.47
N ILE A 131 1.91 11.36 -20.78
CA ILE A 131 1.75 11.07 -19.35
C ILE A 131 0.81 9.87 -19.17
N GLY A 132 -0.33 9.85 -19.85
CA GLY A 132 -1.28 8.76 -19.81
C GLY A 132 -2.20 8.75 -18.57
N ASN A 133 -3.09 7.76 -18.55
CA ASN A 133 -4.03 7.51 -17.46
C ASN A 133 -3.51 6.35 -16.60
N TRP A 134 -3.69 6.45 -15.28
CA TRP A 134 -3.05 5.56 -14.32
C TRP A 134 -4.05 5.05 -13.30
N ASP A 135 -4.00 3.76 -12.99
CA ASP A 135 -4.77 3.18 -11.90
C ASP A 135 -3.95 3.26 -10.60
N VAL A 136 -4.60 3.61 -9.49
CA VAL A 136 -3.98 3.63 -8.17
C VAL A 136 -4.00 2.23 -7.61
N GLU A 137 -2.84 1.59 -7.62
CA GLU A 137 -2.64 0.26 -7.06
C GLU A 137 -2.56 0.32 -5.53
N SER A 138 -1.87 1.31 -4.98
CA SER A 138 -1.65 1.44 -3.54
C SER A 138 -1.38 2.88 -3.13
N PHE A 139 -2.00 3.33 -2.05
CA PHE A 139 -1.73 4.62 -1.40
C PHE A 139 -1.54 4.42 0.10
N ARG A 140 -0.36 4.77 0.61
CA ARG A 140 -0.01 4.66 2.04
C ARG A 140 0.46 6.00 2.59
N GLY A 141 -0.33 7.05 2.35
CA GLY A 141 -0.11 8.40 2.85
C GLY A 141 1.02 9.16 2.14
N LEU A 142 2.25 8.67 2.24
CA LEU A 142 3.45 9.26 1.64
C LEU A 142 3.97 8.50 0.44
N THR A 143 3.48 7.29 0.20
CA THR A 143 3.83 6.46 -0.96
C THR A 143 2.61 6.18 -1.80
N LEU A 144 2.80 6.18 -3.12
CA LEU A 144 1.78 5.92 -4.12
C LEU A 144 2.38 4.99 -5.18
N ILE A 145 1.67 3.92 -5.52
CA ILE A 145 2.01 3.02 -6.62
C ILE A 145 0.93 3.15 -7.66
N LEU A 146 1.34 3.43 -8.90
CA LEU A 146 0.44 3.61 -10.03
C LEU A 146 0.68 2.53 -11.08
N ALA A 147 -0.36 1.85 -11.52
CA ALA A 147 -0.30 0.92 -12.65
C ALA A 147 -0.45 1.68 -13.97
N GLY A 148 0.48 1.44 -14.88
CA GLY A 148 0.56 2.11 -16.18
C GLY A 148 -0.41 1.53 -17.22
N PRO A 149 -0.84 2.33 -18.20
CA PRO A 149 -1.82 1.90 -19.22
C PRO A 149 -1.27 0.86 -20.21
N LEU A 150 0.05 0.67 -20.26
CA LEU A 150 0.74 -0.33 -21.09
C LEU A 150 1.38 -1.44 -20.25
N GLY A 151 0.97 -1.57 -18.98
CA GLY A 151 1.65 -2.40 -17.98
C GLY A 151 2.79 -1.67 -17.27
N GLY A 152 3.32 -2.33 -16.24
CA GLY A 152 4.33 -1.77 -15.34
C GLY A 152 3.76 -0.81 -14.30
N TYR A 153 4.63 -0.38 -13.39
CA TYR A 153 4.28 0.39 -12.21
C TYR A 153 5.22 1.59 -12.03
N ALA A 154 4.63 2.74 -11.71
CA ALA A 154 5.37 3.91 -11.24
C ALA A 154 5.34 3.95 -9.71
N HIS A 155 6.51 4.15 -9.10
CA HIS A 155 6.68 4.24 -7.66
C HIS A 155 6.92 5.68 -7.26
N LEU A 156 5.97 6.24 -6.52
CA LEU A 156 5.99 7.63 -6.12
C LEU A 156 6.10 7.78 -4.60
N ARG A 157 6.85 8.80 -4.19
CA ARG A 157 6.89 9.29 -2.80
C ARG A 157 6.56 10.77 -2.75
N ARG A 158 5.98 11.23 -1.65
CA ARG A 158 5.67 12.65 -1.45
C ARG A 158 6.95 13.51 -1.51
N GLY A 159 6.87 14.66 -2.17
CA GLY A 159 7.98 15.61 -2.31
C GLY A 159 8.51 15.73 -3.74
N ALA A 160 9.60 16.47 -3.91
CA ALA A 160 10.29 16.61 -5.19
C ALA A 160 11.34 15.51 -5.37
N CYS A 161 11.66 15.20 -6.63
CA CYS A 161 12.96 14.64 -6.99
C CYS A 161 13.98 15.79 -7.11
#